data_AF-A0A2V6X7W9-F1
#
_entry.id   AF-A0A2V6X7W9-F1
#
_cell.length_a   1.000
_cell.length_b   1.000
_cell.length_c   1.000
_cell.angle_alpha   90.00
_cell.angle_beta   90.00
_cell.angle_gamma   90.00
#
_symmetry.space_group_name_H-M   'P 1'
#
loop_
_entity.id
_entity.type
_entity.pdbx_description
1 polymer ?
#
loop_
_entity_poly.entity_id
_entity_poly.type
_entity_poly.pdbx_seq_one_letter_code
_entity_poly.pdbx_strand_id
1 'polypeptide(L)'
;MAGLKGMQPAKELPVDDIIYKELTIRGVLSMPVDVTFQAIELIEAGRYPFEKMHTSSLPLEQAEDAIHMLAGKIPGVNPIHLAIVPGAPRVNWRNT
;
A
#
# COMPACT_ATOMS: atom_id res chain seq x y z
N MET A 1 -1.04 -1.68 -4.79
CA MET A 1 0.40 -1.98 -4.96
C MET A 1 0.62 -3.45 -4.65
N ALA A 2 1.14 -4.25 -5.58
CA ALA A 2 1.25 -5.68 -5.39
C ALA A 2 2.53 -6.03 -4.61
N GLY A 3 2.38 -6.24 -3.30
CA GLY A 3 3.40 -6.87 -2.47
C GLY A 3 3.48 -8.39 -2.72
N LEU A 4 4.28 -9.06 -1.90
CA LEU A 4 4.40 -10.52 -1.92
C LEU A 4 3.02 -11.19 -1.81
N LYS A 5 2.80 -12.23 -2.61
CA LYS A 5 1.52 -12.98 -2.65
C LYS A 5 1.43 -14.10 -1.62
N GLY A 6 2.20 -14.01 -0.53
CA GLY A 6 2.19 -15.01 0.54
C GLY A 6 2.54 -16.43 0.04
N MET A 7 3.52 -16.54 -0.86
CA MET A 7 3.94 -17.80 -1.50
C MET A 7 2.86 -18.49 -2.34
N GLN A 8 1.72 -17.84 -2.61
CA GLN A 8 0.75 -18.35 -3.57
C GLN A 8 1.36 -18.31 -4.97
N PRO A 9 1.16 -19.36 -5.79
CA PRO A 9 1.60 -19.35 -7.16
C PRO A 9 0.94 -18.18 -7.90
N ALA A 10 1.72 -17.50 -8.74
CA ALA A 10 1.14 -16.58 -9.70
C ALA A 10 0.14 -17.34 -10.58
N LYS A 11 -0.90 -16.65 -11.06
CA LYS A 11 -1.71 -17.17 -12.17
C LYS A 11 -0.81 -17.43 -13.39
N GLU A 12 -1.38 -18.03 -14.43
CA GLU A 12 -0.70 -18.28 -15.70
C GLU A 12 0.16 -17.09 -16.16
N LEU A 13 1.42 -17.37 -16.45
CA LEU A 13 2.38 -16.41 -17.00
C LEU A 13 2.41 -16.61 -18.52
N PRO A 14 2.05 -15.61 -19.35
CA PRO A 14 2.00 -15.78 -20.80
C PRO A 14 3.41 -15.75 -21.40
N VAL A 15 4.07 -16.91 -21.43
CA VAL A 15 5.47 -17.06 -21.89
C VAL A 15 5.65 -16.60 -23.33
N ASP A 16 4.71 -16.91 -24.22
CA ASP A 16 4.79 -16.51 -25.63
C ASP A 16 4.82 -14.98 -25.79
N ASP A 17 4.01 -14.25 -25.04
CA ASP A 17 4.02 -12.79 -25.05
C ASP A 17 5.36 -12.21 -24.59
N ILE A 18 5.98 -12.83 -23.58
CA ILE A 18 7.29 -12.42 -23.07
C ILE A 18 8.35 -12.60 -24.15
N ILE A 19 8.32 -13.72 -24.87
CA ILE A 19 9.28 -14.01 -25.93
C ILE A 19 9.05 -13.10 -27.13
N TYR A 20 7.83 -13.06 -27.69
CA TYR A 20 7.55 -12.32 -28.92
C TYR A 20 7.73 -10.81 -28.77
N LYS A 21 7.50 -10.26 -27.57
CA LYS A 21 7.67 -8.83 -27.29
C LYS A 21 8.97 -8.51 -26.56
N GLU A 22 9.85 -9.51 -26.39
CA GLU A 22 11.13 -9.38 -25.70
C GLU A 22 10.99 -8.70 -24.31
N LEU A 23 9.96 -9.07 -23.55
CA LEU A 23 9.67 -8.46 -22.26
C LEU A 23 10.70 -8.86 -21.21
N THR A 24 11.08 -7.92 -20.35
CA THR A 24 11.95 -8.17 -19.20
C THR A 24 11.14 -8.35 -17.92
N ILE A 25 11.36 -9.44 -17.20
CA ILE A 25 10.81 -9.66 -15.85
C ILE A 25 11.85 -9.22 -14.81
N ARG A 26 11.48 -8.28 -13.93
CA ARG A 26 12.34 -7.82 -12.82
C ARG A 26 11.64 -8.03 -11.49
N GLY A 27 12.27 -8.80 -10.60
CA GLY A 27 11.86 -8.89 -9.20
C GLY A 27 12.33 -7.65 -8.44
N VAL A 28 11.46 -7.07 -7.60
CA VAL A 28 11.80 -5.95 -6.72
C VAL A 28 11.18 -6.23 -5.35
N LEU A 29 11.96 -6.01 -4.29
CA LEU A 29 11.52 -6.15 -2.90
C LEU A 29 12.08 -4.99 -2.09
N SER A 30 11.19 -4.18 -1.51
CA SER A 30 11.54 -3.04 -0.66
C SER A 30 12.55 -2.09 -1.32
N MET A 31 13.20 -1.25 -0.51
CA MET A 31 14.21 -0.28 -0.95
C MET A 31 15.30 -0.11 0.13
N PRO A 32 16.56 0.15 -0.26
CA PRO A 32 17.63 0.48 0.68
C PRO A 32 17.45 1.91 1.25
N VAL A 33 18.18 2.20 2.34
CA VAL A 33 18.00 3.43 3.15
C VAL A 33 18.30 4.70 2.36
N ASP A 34 19.27 4.68 1.47
CA ASP A 34 19.62 5.79 0.58
C ASP A 34 18.45 6.21 -0.33
N VAL A 35 17.66 5.24 -0.81
CA VAL A 35 16.46 5.50 -1.62
C VAL A 35 15.35 6.17 -0.79
N THR A 36 15.31 5.92 0.53
CA THR A 36 14.36 6.62 1.42
C THR A 36 14.63 8.13 1.46
N PHE A 37 15.88 8.56 1.47
CA PHE A 37 16.21 9.99 1.43
C PHE A 37 15.78 10.64 0.12
N GLN A 38 15.95 9.95 -1.01
CA GLN A 38 15.44 10.41 -2.31
C GLN A 38 13.91 10.52 -2.32
N ALA A 39 13.21 9.60 -1.65
CA ALA A 39 11.76 9.67 -1.51
C ALA A 39 11.31 10.88 -0.69
N ILE A 40 12.06 11.26 0.36
CA ILE A 40 11.80 12.48 1.14
C ILE A 40 11.96 13.71 0.26
N GLU A 41 13.07 13.84 -0.46
CA GLU A 41 13.30 14.96 -1.39
C GLU A 41 12.17 15.09 -2.43
N LEU A 42 11.68 13.96 -2.94
CA LEU A 42 10.57 13.92 -3.89
C LEU A 42 9.23 14.40 -3.29
N ILE A 43 8.97 14.05 -2.02
CA ILE A 43 7.78 14.49 -1.29
C ILE A 43 7.88 16.01 -1.02
N GLU A 44 9.02 16.48 -0.55
CA GLU A 44 9.27 17.90 -0.25
C GLU A 44 9.20 18.79 -1.49
N ALA A 45 9.59 18.26 -2.65
CA ALA A 45 9.46 18.97 -3.92
C ALA A 45 8.01 19.31 -4.32
N GLY A 46 7.00 18.70 -3.67
CA GLY A 46 5.58 19.00 -3.90
C GLY A 46 5.10 18.70 -5.33
N ARG A 47 5.87 17.93 -6.11
CA ARG A 47 5.59 17.65 -7.53
C ARG A 47 4.37 16.75 -7.72
N TYR A 48 4.07 15.92 -6.73
CA TYR A 48 2.96 14.96 -6.76
C TYR A 48 2.11 15.09 -5.49
N PRO A 49 0.78 14.90 -5.57
CA PRO A 49 -0.12 15.08 -4.44
C PRO A 49 -0.15 13.83 -3.53
N PHE A 50 1.00 13.47 -2.95
CA PHE A 50 1.14 12.27 -2.13
C PHE A 50 0.25 12.28 -0.89
N GLU A 51 -0.08 13.46 -0.37
CA GLU A 51 -1.00 13.66 0.76
C GLU A 51 -2.38 13.06 0.50
N LYS A 52 -2.82 13.01 -0.76
CA LYS A 52 -4.11 12.40 -1.14
C LYS A 52 -4.11 10.87 -1.05
N MET A 53 -2.95 10.23 -0.97
CA MET A 53 -2.88 8.78 -0.82
C MET A 53 -3.21 8.33 0.60
N HIS A 54 -2.98 9.18 1.61
CA HIS A 54 -3.35 8.87 2.99
C HIS A 54 -4.85 9.06 3.19
N THR A 55 -5.55 7.96 3.45
CA THR A 55 -7.02 7.96 3.56
C THR A 55 -7.52 7.98 4.99
N SER A 56 -6.74 7.48 5.97
CA SER A 56 -7.19 7.42 7.37
C SER A 56 -6.05 7.34 8.36
N SER A 57 -6.18 8.05 9.48
CA SER A 57 -5.34 7.88 10.67
C SER A 57 -6.20 7.30 11.79
N LEU A 58 -5.74 6.22 12.40
CA LEU A 58 -6.43 5.56 13.51
C LEU A 58 -5.57 5.59 14.78
N PRO A 59 -6.19 5.61 15.97
CA PRO A 59 -5.45 5.51 17.20
C PRO A 59 -5.00 4.06 17.44
N LEU A 60 -4.06 3.88 18.38
CA LEU A 60 -3.49 2.57 18.71
C LEU A 60 -4.57 1.56 19.15
N GLU A 61 -5.61 2.03 19.85
CA GLU A 61 -6.73 1.23 20.32
C GLU A 61 -7.60 0.66 19.18
N GLN A 62 -7.40 1.13 17.94
CA GLN A 62 -8.07 0.63 16.73
C GLN A 62 -7.09 -0.06 15.77
N ALA A 63 -5.91 -0.49 16.23
CA ALA A 63 -4.94 -1.17 15.38
C ALA A 63 -5.50 -2.45 14.73
N GLU A 64 -6.31 -3.24 15.46
CA GLU A 64 -6.98 -4.42 14.90
C GLU A 64 -7.98 -4.04 13.81
N ASP A 65 -8.85 -3.05 14.08
CA ASP A 65 -9.78 -2.51 13.07
C ASP A 65 -9.01 -2.08 11.81
N ALA A 66 -7.89 -1.36 11.96
CA ALA A 66 -7.06 -0.90 10.85
C ALA A 66 -6.52 -2.05 9.98
N ILE A 67 -6.07 -3.15 10.60
CA ILE A 67 -5.63 -4.35 9.87
C ILE A 67 -6.78 -4.95 9.08
N HIS A 68 -7.98 -5.07 9.69
CA HIS A 68 -9.15 -5.61 9.00
C HIS A 68 -9.64 -4.70 7.86
N MET A 69 -9.57 -3.37 8.03
CA MET A 69 -9.85 -2.40 6.97
C MET A 69 -8.92 -2.59 5.78
N LEU A 70 -7.60 -2.60 6.01
CA LEU A 70 -6.61 -2.71 4.93
C LEU A 70 -6.66 -4.07 4.23
N ALA A 71 -7.05 -5.12 4.96
CA ALA A 71 -7.28 -6.44 4.39
C ALA A 71 -8.59 -6.55 3.59
N GLY A 72 -9.39 -5.49 3.49
CA GLY A 72 -10.67 -5.48 2.77
C GLY A 72 -11.74 -6.34 3.45
N LYS A 73 -11.62 -6.60 4.77
CA LYS A 73 -12.57 -7.43 5.53
C LYS A 73 -13.78 -6.66 6.05
N ILE A 74 -13.81 -5.35 5.85
CA ILE A 74 -14.87 -4.46 6.32
C ILE A 74 -15.66 -3.98 5.10
N PRO A 75 -16.94 -4.37 4.96
CA PRO A 75 -17.79 -3.89 3.89
C PRO A 75 -17.88 -2.36 3.86
N GLY A 76 -17.86 -1.76 2.67
CA GLY A 76 -17.94 -0.30 2.50
C GLY A 76 -16.65 0.47 2.78
N VAL A 77 -15.61 -0.17 3.33
CA VAL A 77 -14.34 0.47 3.67
C VAL A 77 -13.22 -0.03 2.76
N ASN A 78 -12.56 0.90 2.05
CA ASN A 78 -11.47 0.57 1.12
C ASN A 78 -10.35 1.63 1.19
N PRO A 79 -9.53 1.65 2.26
CA PRO A 79 -8.46 2.62 2.41
C PRO A 79 -7.31 2.35 1.43
N ILE A 80 -6.66 3.42 0.95
CA ILE A 80 -5.46 3.31 0.11
C ILE A 80 -4.22 3.18 0.99
N HIS A 81 -4.12 4.05 2.00
CA HIS A 81 -3.07 4.05 3.01
C HIS A 81 -3.65 4.50 4.34
N LEU A 82 -3.23 3.83 5.41
CA LEU A 82 -3.59 4.19 6.77
C LEU A 82 -2.36 4.22 7.67
N ALA A 83 -2.44 5.02 8.73
CA ALA A 83 -1.40 5.11 9.73
C ALA A 83 -2.01 4.91 11.13
N ILE A 84 -1.24 4.25 11.99
CA ILE A 84 -1.52 4.26 13.42
C ILE A 84 -0.81 5.47 14.02
N VAL A 85 -1.59 6.41 14.54
CA VAL A 85 -1.08 7.66 15.10
C VAL A 85 -1.50 7.72 16.57
N PRO A 86 -0.56 7.64 17.52
CA PRO A 86 -0.87 7.76 18.94
C PRO A 86 -1.65 9.05 19.25
N GLY A 87 -2.78 8.93 19.95
CA GLY A 87 -3.64 10.06 20.29
C GLY A 87 -4.56 10.57 19.16
N ALA A 88 -4.62 9.89 18.01
CA ALA A 88 -5.57 10.24 16.96
C ALA A 88 -7.04 10.06 17.41
N PRO A 89 -7.99 10.79 16.82
CA PRO A 89 -9.41 10.56 17.05
C PRO A 89 -9.83 9.16 16.61
N ARG A 90 -10.78 8.55 17.34
CA ARG A 90 -11.37 7.27 16.92
C ARG A 90 -12.12 7.45 15.61
N VAL A 91 -11.94 6.51 14.68
CA VAL A 91 -12.66 6.46 13.40
C VAL A 91 -13.84 5.51 13.54
N ASN A 92 -15.06 6.01 13.29
CA ASN A 92 -16.26 5.18 13.28
C ASN A 92 -16.59 4.76 11.85
N TRP A 93 -16.42 3.47 11.56
CA TRP A 93 -16.64 2.86 10.25
C TRP A 93 -17.87 1.95 10.21
N ARG A 94 -18.55 1.73 11.35
CA ARG A 94 -19.65 0.76 11.47
C ARG A 94 -21.02 1.31 11.05
N ASN A 95 -21.09 2.59 10.66
CA ASN A 95 -22.33 3.30 10.30
C ASN A 95 -22.34 3.84 8.86
N THR A 96 -21.44 3.38 7.99
CA THR A 96 -21.34 3.80 6.58
C THR A 96 -21.75 2.64 5.68
#